data_AF-A0A834TE58-F1
#
_entry.id   AF-A0A834TE58-F1
#
_cell.length_a   1.000
_cell.length_b   1.000
_cell.length_c   1.000
_cell.angle_alpha   90.00
_cell.angle_beta   90.00
_cell.angle_gamma   90.00
#
_symmetry.space_group_name_H-M   'P 1'
#
loop_
_entity.id
_entity.type
_entity.pdbx_description
1 polymer ?
#
loop_
_entity_poly.entity_id
_entity_poly.type
_entity_poly.pdbx_seq_one_letter_code
_entity_poly.pdbx_strand_id
1 'polypeptide(L)'
;MDVSHGSPGQSDIPSIAAVVSSRQWPLISKYRACVRTQSPKVEMIDNLFKPVGEKEDEGIIRELLVDFYTSSGKRKPENIIIFR
;
A
#
# COMPACT_ATOMS: atom_id res chain seq x y z
N MET A 1 5.22 -4.07 -3.65
CA MET A 1 3.84 -3.70 -4.02
C MET A 1 3.62 -4.16 -5.43
N ASP A 2 2.39 -4.51 -5.79
CA ASP A 2 2.10 -5.09 -7.09
C ASP A 2 0.67 -4.76 -7.54
N VAL A 3 0.42 -4.87 -8.85
CA VAL A 3 -0.91 -4.75 -9.45
C VAL A 3 -1.19 -5.98 -10.30
N SER A 4 -2.33 -6.62 -10.08
CA SER A 4 -2.83 -7.71 -10.90
C SER A 4 -4.01 -7.26 -11.76
N HIS A 5 -4.06 -7.76 -12.99
CA HIS A 5 -5.13 -7.45 -13.96
C HIS A 5 -6.00 -8.67 -14.25
N GLY A 6 -7.17 -8.43 -14.86
CA GLY A 6 -7.99 -9.49 -15.46
C GLY A 6 -7.22 -10.25 -16.55
N SER A 7 -7.66 -11.48 -16.81
CA SER A 7 -7.05 -12.32 -17.84
C SER A 7 -7.22 -11.72 -19.25
N PRO A 8 -6.40 -12.11 -20.24
CA PRO A 8 -6.56 -11.66 -21.62
C PRO A 8 -8.01 -11.85 -22.11
N GLY A 9 -8.59 -10.81 -22.71
CA GLY A 9 -9.99 -10.79 -23.15
C GLY A 9 -10.99 -10.25 -22.12
N GLN A 10 -10.59 -10.09 -20.85
CA GLN A 10 -11.43 -9.50 -19.80
C GLN A 10 -11.11 -8.00 -19.63
N SER A 11 -11.59 -7.15 -20.54
CA SER A 11 -11.28 -5.71 -20.54
C SER A 11 -11.86 -4.95 -19.36
N ASP A 12 -12.96 -5.45 -18.78
CA ASP A 12 -13.77 -4.68 -17.84
C ASP A 12 -13.54 -5.09 -16.38
N ILE A 13 -12.63 -6.04 -16.14
CA ILE A 13 -12.28 -6.48 -14.79
C ILE A 13 -11.38 -5.42 -14.14
N PRO A 14 -11.72 -4.94 -12.93
CA PRO A 14 -10.89 -3.97 -12.22
C PRO A 14 -9.52 -4.56 -11.92
N SER A 15 -8.50 -3.71 -11.96
CA SER A 15 -7.17 -4.10 -11.48
C SER A 15 -7.17 -4.13 -9.96
N ILE A 16 -6.33 -4.98 -9.37
CA ILE A 16 -6.18 -5.09 -7.92
C ILE A 16 -4.76 -4.66 -7.57
N ALA A 17 -4.64 -3.57 -6.82
CA ALA A 17 -3.37 -3.13 -6.24
C ALA A 17 -3.20 -3.67 -4.83
N ALA A 18 -2.03 -4.23 -4.55
CA ALA A 18 -1.64 -4.74 -3.24
C ALA A 18 -0.32 -4.10 -2.78
N VAL A 19 -0.35 -3.49 -1.61
CA VAL A 19 0.84 -2.95 -0.93
C VAL A 19 0.97 -3.64 0.42
N VAL A 20 2.18 -4.09 0.73
CA VAL A 20 2.51 -4.68 2.03
C VAL A 20 3.57 -3.83 2.71
N SER A 21 3.49 -3.73 4.05
CA SER A 21 4.54 -3.12 4.87
C SER A 21 4.94 -4.04 6.00
N SER A 22 6.21 -4.01 6.36
CA SER A 22 6.70 -4.61 7.58
C SER A 22 6.03 -3.95 8.80
N ARG A 23 5.98 -4.68 9.91
CA ARG A 23 5.40 -4.25 11.18
C ARG A 23 6.07 -4.99 12.34
N GLN A 24 5.83 -4.56 13.58
CA GLN A 24 6.38 -5.20 14.78
C GLN A 24 7.93 -5.26 14.77
N TRP A 25 8.57 -4.15 14.40
CA TRP A 25 10.04 -4.05 14.42
C TRP A 25 10.61 -4.47 15.79
N PRO A 26 11.67 -5.30 15.86
CA PRO A 26 12.59 -5.67 14.76
C PRO A 26 12.23 -6.95 13.98
N LEU A 27 11.01 -7.47 14.11
CA LEU A 27 10.63 -8.68 13.36
C LEU A 27 10.48 -8.37 11.87
N ILE A 28 11.34 -8.97 11.04
CA ILE A 28 11.31 -8.82 9.58
C ILE A 28 10.36 -9.81 8.88
N SER A 29 9.67 -10.66 9.64
CA SER A 29 8.80 -11.73 9.15
C SER A 29 7.29 -11.39 9.23
N LYS A 30 6.95 -10.20 9.72
CA LYS A 30 5.57 -9.77 9.94
C LYS A 30 5.23 -8.62 9.02
N TYR A 31 4.16 -8.79 8.25
CA TYR A 31 3.68 -7.80 7.28
C TYR A 31 2.19 -7.58 7.43
N ARG A 32 1.73 -6.36 7.12
CA ARG A 32 0.32 -6.02 6.91
C ARG A 32 0.10 -5.72 5.44
N ALA A 33 -1.01 -6.21 4.89
CA ALA A 33 -1.42 -5.94 3.52
C ALA A 33 -2.55 -4.89 3.48
N CYS A 34 -2.49 -4.03 2.47
CA CYS A 34 -3.56 -3.14 2.05
C CYS A 34 -3.86 -3.42 0.58
N VAL A 35 -5.13 -3.68 0.28
CA VAL A 35 -5.61 -4.04 -1.06
C VAL A 35 -6.65 -3.02 -1.50
N ARG A 36 -6.59 -2.58 -2.76
CA ARG A 36 -7.57 -1.67 -3.38
C ARG A 36 -7.86 -2.13 -4.80
N THR A 37 -9.12 -2.01 -5.20
CA THR A 37 -9.51 -2.12 -6.62
C THR A 37 -9.33 -0.77 -7.29
N GLN A 38 -8.92 -0.80 -8.56
CA GLN A 38 -8.77 0.40 -9.38
C GLN A 38 -9.22 0.10 -10.82
N SER A 39 -9.21 1.14 -11.66
CA SER A 39 -9.66 1.03 -13.04
C SER A 39 -8.94 -0.11 -13.80
N PRO A 40 -9.63 -0.79 -14.74
CA PRO A 40 -9.03 -1.88 -15.51
C PRO A 40 -7.73 -1.47 -16.20
N LYS A 41 -6.73 -2.37 -16.16
CA LYS A 41 -5.43 -2.24 -16.84
C LYS A 41 -4.61 -0.99 -16.47
N VAL A 42 -4.83 -0.44 -15.28
CA VAL A 42 -4.01 0.65 -14.73
C VAL A 42 -2.93 0.07 -13.83
N GLU A 43 -1.66 0.31 -14.15
CA GLU A 43 -0.49 -0.14 -13.37
C GLU A 43 -0.10 0.83 -12.24
N MET A 44 -0.45 2.11 -12.39
CA MET A 44 -0.23 3.12 -11.36
C MET A 44 -1.23 2.91 -10.22
N ILE A 45 -0.75 2.81 -8.97
CA ILE A 45 -1.63 2.58 -7.83
C ILE A 45 -2.33 3.89 -7.43
N ASP A 46 -3.60 4.05 -7.81
CA ASP A 46 -4.37 5.30 -7.63
C ASP A 46 -4.44 5.75 -6.16
N ASN A 47 -4.60 4.82 -5.23
CA ASN A 47 -4.75 5.09 -3.80
C ASN A 47 -3.44 4.98 -3.00
N LEU A 48 -2.27 4.97 -3.67
CA LEU A 48 -0.99 4.92 -2.95
C LEU A 48 -0.81 6.16 -2.06
N PHE A 49 -1.20 7.32 -2.59
CA PHE A 49 -1.33 8.61 -1.93
C PHE A 49 -2.71 9.18 -2.28
N LYS A 50 -3.48 9.60 -1.27
CA LYS A 50 -4.85 10.11 -1.45
C LYS A 50 -5.03 11.38 -0.58
N PRO A 51 -4.69 12.57 -1.10
CA PRO A 51 -4.86 13.81 -0.35
C PRO A 51 -6.36 14.09 -0.12
N VAL A 52 -6.73 14.38 1.13
CA VAL A 52 -8.10 14.80 1.51
C VAL A 52 -8.16 16.22 2.07
N GLY A 53 -7.02 16.89 2.13
CA GLY A 53 -6.84 18.30 2.49
C GLY A 53 -5.41 18.73 2.22
N GLU A 54 -5.03 19.95 2.61
CA GLU A 54 -3.67 20.46 2.36
C GLU A 54 -2.55 19.64 3.04
N LYS A 55 -2.86 19.00 4.18
CA LYS A 55 -1.89 18.26 5.00
C LYS A 55 -2.31 16.83 5.31
N GLU A 56 -3.47 16.41 4.82
CA GLU A 56 -4.07 15.13 5.16
C GLU A 56 -4.03 14.17 3.99
N ASP A 57 -3.61 12.94 4.28
CA ASP A 57 -3.52 11.84 3.34
C ASP A 57 -4.31 10.66 3.89
N GLU A 58 -5.08 9.98 3.06
CA GLU A 58 -5.77 8.71 3.37
C GLU A 58 -5.25 7.56 2.49
N GLY A 59 -4.10 7.76 1.86
CA GLY A 59 -3.43 6.79 1.01
C GLY A 59 -2.89 5.60 1.79
N ILE A 60 -2.61 4.55 1.03
CA ILE A 60 -2.09 3.29 1.55
C ILE A 60 -0.77 3.49 2.30
N ILE A 61 0.12 4.37 1.81
CA ILE A 61 1.41 4.62 2.47
C ILE A 61 1.22 5.15 3.89
N ARG A 62 0.34 6.14 4.10
CA ARG A 62 0.08 6.65 5.46
C ARG A 62 -0.55 5.58 6.35
N GLU A 63 -1.52 4.82 5.85
CA GLU A 63 -2.14 3.71 6.60
C GLU A 63 -1.07 2.74 7.13
N LEU A 64 -0.12 2.34 6.26
CA LEU A 64 0.96 1.42 6.59
C LEU A 64 2.02 2.03 7.51
N LEU A 65 2.35 3.33 7.35
CA LEU A 65 3.27 4.03 8.25
C LEU A 65 2.70 4.18 9.66
N VAL A 66 1.39 4.42 9.78
CA VAL A 66 0.70 4.45 11.08
C VAL A 66 0.68 3.05 11.73
N ASP A 67 0.45 1.99 10.96
CA ASP A 67 0.55 0.61 11.46
C ASP A 67 1.97 0.27 11.92
N PHE A 68 3.00 0.63 11.15
CA PHE A 68 4.38 0.43 11.54
C PHE A 68 4.67 1.15 12.86
N TYR A 69 4.32 2.43 12.97
CA TYR A 69 4.57 3.24 14.16
C TYR A 69 3.92 2.65 15.41
N THR A 70 2.64 2.29 15.30
CA THR A 70 1.87 1.73 16.43
C THR A 70 2.33 0.34 16.83
N SER A 71 2.70 -0.51 15.87
CA SER A 71 3.19 -1.87 16.13
C SER A 71 4.66 -1.95 16.56
N SER A 72 5.44 -0.88 16.35
CA SER A 72 6.91 -0.87 16.54
C SER A 72 7.34 0.05 17.68
N GLY A 73 6.57 0.09 18.77
CA GLY A 73 6.94 0.86 19.96
C GLY A 73 6.98 2.37 19.74
N LYS A 74 6.11 2.91 18.87
CA LYS A 74 6.05 4.34 18.55
C LYS A 74 7.35 4.89 17.94
N ARG A 75 8.09 4.04 17.21
CA ARG A 75 9.25 4.43 16.42
C ARG A 75 8.85 4.73 14.98
N LYS A 76 9.39 5.81 14.42
CA LYS A 76 9.31 6.09 12.99
C LYS A 76 10.43 5.33 12.25
N PRO A 77 10.18 4.80 11.04
CA PRO A 77 11.25 4.19 10.25
C PRO A 77 12.27 5.26 9.84
N GLU A 78 13.56 4.94 9.96
CA GLU A 78 14.65 5.82 9.52
C GLU A 78 14.85 5.74 8.00
N ASN A 79 14.54 4.58 7.42
CA ASN A 79 14.66 4.31 6.00
C ASN A 79 13.40 3.56 5.52
N ILE A 80 12.99 3.83 4.28
CA ILE A 80 11.90 3.12 3.61
C ILE A 80 12.49 2.49 2.35
N ILE A 81 12.39 1.17 2.24
CA ILE A 81 12.83 0.42 1.06
C ILE A 81 11.58 -0.07 0.34
N ILE A 82 11.46 0.26 -0.95
CA ILE A 82 10.29 -0.05 -1.76
C ILE A 82 10.69 -1.10 -2.80
N PHE A 83 9.98 -2.24 -2.78
CA PHE A 83 10.01 -3.23 -3.84
C PHE A 83 8.75 -3.06 -4.70
N ARG A 84 8.89 -2.88 -6.00
CA ARG A 84 7.78 -2.79 -6.98
C ARG A 84 8.00 -3.78 -8.11
#